data_AF-A0A949GLG5-F1
#
_entry.id   AF-A0A949GLG5-F1
#
_cell.length_a   1.000
_cell.length_b   1.000
_cell.length_c   1.000
_cell.angle_alpha   90.00
_cell.angle_beta   90.00
_cell.angle_gamma   90.00
#
_symmetry.space_group_name_H-M   'P 1'
#
loop_
_entity.id
_entity.type
_entity.pdbx_description
1 polymer ?
#
loop_
_entity_poly.entity_id
_entity_poly.type
_entity_poly.pdbx_seq_one_letter_code
_entity_poly.pdbx_strand_id
1 'polypeptide(L)'
;MSTNTQGPKGARPVRTLLVMAVVLIIGIASAIFTKATTIHLGLDLRGGTSVTLQPRISEGTNGKVTSAAIDQAVSIIRSRVNSLGVAESEVAAQGSGANRQIVISVPGDTGRRIVELVGNTAELRFRQVLAESTSGAATGSGAATPVAGVSAEVNAAYAAIDCRTNAARQNLGNDTPQQTIVTCARNSATKYILGPAEVVGRQVSKASAGLDTQAGNVWTVLLTFNGEGTKAFGDLTKRVTGLASPQNQVAIVLDGLVVSAPRINEAIPSGNAQITGSFTQQEATDLSNVLKYGALPLAFDRGEVQQISPTLGKDQLHAGLLAGGLGLLLVVLYIFLFYRGLGIVSAGSLLVAGAFTYLSFLLLGKTIGFTLTLAGIAGAIVSIGITADSFIVYFERIRDEVREGRSLRSAVETGWARARRTILVADFVSIIAAVLLYFFAVGGVRGFAFTLGLSTLIDLIVVFFFTKPMMTLVGRSKFYNSGSAITGISRKSLGLEA
;
A
#
# COMPACT_ATOMS: atom_id res chain seq x y z
N MET A 1 59.02 31.13 7.43
CA MET A 1 57.85 30.76 6.60
C MET A 1 56.61 31.39 7.22
N SER A 2 56.07 32.43 6.59
CA SER A 2 54.81 33.06 6.99
C SER A 2 53.66 32.16 6.55
N THR A 3 53.05 31.42 7.48
CA THR A 3 51.83 30.67 7.23
C THR A 3 50.68 31.67 7.11
N ASN A 4 50.31 31.95 5.86
CA ASN A 4 49.15 32.74 5.49
C ASN A 4 47.88 31.98 5.93
N THR A 5 47.44 32.22 7.17
CA THR A 5 46.14 31.76 7.66
C THR A 5 45.07 32.58 6.96
N GLN A 6 44.58 32.07 5.83
CA GLN A 6 43.34 32.57 5.24
C GLN A 6 42.24 32.48 6.30
N GLY A 7 41.82 33.64 6.82
CA GLY A 7 40.67 33.73 7.72
C GLY A 7 39.46 33.04 7.08
N PRO A 8 38.61 32.36 7.87
CA PRO A 8 37.52 31.56 7.32
C PRO A 8 36.63 32.44 6.44
N LYS A 9 36.45 32.04 5.17
CA LYS A 9 35.57 32.72 4.20
C LYS A 9 34.25 33.06 4.90
N GLY A 10 33.98 34.36 5.07
CA GLY A 10 32.88 34.84 5.89
C GLY A 10 31.56 34.20 5.47
N ALA A 11 30.98 33.38 6.34
CA ALA A 11 29.66 32.81 6.14
C ALA A 11 28.67 33.95 5.81
N ARG A 12 27.92 33.79 4.72
CA ARG A 12 26.89 34.74 4.27
C ARG A 12 25.53 34.22 4.73
N PRO A 13 25.12 34.45 5.99
CA PRO A 13 23.93 33.83 6.59
C PRO A 13 22.63 34.20 5.86
N VAL A 14 22.56 35.41 5.28
CA VAL A 14 21.39 35.83 4.48
C VAL A 14 21.24 34.98 3.23
N ARG A 15 22.35 34.62 2.56
CA ARG A 15 22.31 33.79 1.35
C ARG A 15 21.79 32.39 1.65
N THR A 16 22.21 31.77 2.76
CA THR A 16 21.73 30.43 3.16
C THR A 16 20.24 30.45 3.52
N LEU A 17 19.78 31.48 4.22
CA LEU A 17 18.35 31.66 4.52
C LEU A 17 17.52 31.86 3.25
N LEU A 18 18.01 32.67 2.29
CA LEU A 18 17.34 32.84 1.00
C LEU A 18 17.27 31.54 0.19
N VAL A 19 18.36 30.75 0.18
CA VAL A 19 18.35 29.43 -0.48
C VAL A 19 17.28 28.55 0.14
N MET A 20 17.17 28.49 1.46
CA MET A 20 16.16 27.67 2.11
C MET A 20 14.73 28.18 1.84
N ALA A 21 14.51 29.50 1.84
CA ALA A 21 13.23 30.08 1.46
C ALA A 21 12.85 29.72 0.02
N VAL A 22 13.80 29.77 -0.91
CA VAL A 22 13.60 29.33 -2.30
C VAL A 22 13.24 27.85 -2.37
N VAL A 23 13.93 26.98 -1.63
CA VAL A 23 13.61 25.54 -1.57
C VAL A 23 12.19 25.31 -1.05
N LEU A 24 11.78 26.04 -0.01
CA LEU A 24 10.41 25.95 0.52
C LEU A 24 9.38 26.41 -0.51
N ILE A 25 9.63 27.53 -1.20
CA ILE A 25 8.75 28.05 -2.27
C ILE A 25 8.64 27.04 -3.43
N ILE A 26 9.75 26.44 -3.86
CA ILE A 26 9.75 25.41 -4.90
C ILE A 26 8.92 24.20 -4.45
N GLY A 27 9.05 23.78 -3.19
CA GLY A 27 8.25 22.70 -2.64
C GLY A 27 6.75 23.03 -2.65
N ILE A 28 6.36 24.25 -2.26
CA ILE A 28 4.96 24.70 -2.27
C ILE A 28 4.43 24.74 -3.70
N ALA A 29 5.20 25.30 -4.64
CA ALA A 29 4.84 25.35 -6.06
C ALA A 29 4.68 23.93 -6.63
N SER A 30 5.56 23.00 -6.24
CA SER A 30 5.45 21.58 -6.61
C SER A 30 4.18 20.94 -6.05
N ALA A 31 3.81 21.24 -4.81
CA ALA A 31 2.58 20.71 -4.20
C ALA A 31 1.33 21.22 -4.92
N ILE A 32 1.32 22.50 -5.33
CA ILE A 32 0.24 23.09 -6.11
C ILE A 32 0.19 22.47 -7.51
N PHE A 33 1.34 22.36 -8.20
CA PHE A 33 1.45 21.77 -9.54
C PHE A 33 1.00 20.31 -9.57
N THR A 34 1.36 19.53 -8.55
CA THR A 34 0.98 18.12 -8.42
C THR A 34 -0.44 17.91 -7.88
N LYS A 35 -1.17 18.98 -7.54
CA LYS A 35 -2.47 18.94 -6.84
C LYS A 35 -2.42 18.15 -5.54
N ALA A 36 -1.29 18.20 -4.84
CA ALA A 36 -1.10 17.59 -3.52
C ALA A 36 -1.70 18.50 -2.44
N THR A 37 -3.04 18.54 -2.36
CA THR A 37 -3.76 19.44 -1.44
C THR A 37 -4.15 18.78 -0.12
N THR A 38 -4.14 17.45 -0.04
CA THR A 38 -4.55 16.68 1.13
C THR A 38 -3.50 15.64 1.50
N ILE A 39 -3.29 15.43 2.81
CA ILE A 39 -2.47 14.33 3.31
C ILE A 39 -3.28 13.04 3.17
N HIS A 40 -2.72 12.03 2.50
CA HIS A 40 -3.32 10.70 2.47
C HIS A 40 -3.19 10.09 3.86
N LEU A 41 -4.29 9.66 4.44
CA LEU A 41 -4.30 9.06 5.77
C LEU A 41 -4.38 7.54 5.63
N GLY A 42 -3.71 6.84 6.53
CA GLY A 42 -3.75 5.40 6.64
C GLY A 42 -5.10 4.87 7.09
N LEU A 43 -5.28 3.56 6.96
CA LEU A 43 -6.52 2.86 7.31
C LEU A 43 -6.90 3.03 8.78
N ASP A 44 -5.91 3.12 9.66
CA ASP A 44 -6.08 3.33 11.09
C ASP A 44 -6.65 4.70 11.45
N LEU A 45 -6.54 5.69 10.55
CA LEU A 45 -7.07 7.04 10.74
C LEU A 45 -8.33 7.32 9.91
N ARG A 46 -8.50 6.68 8.75
CA ARG A 46 -9.68 6.83 7.88
C ARG A 46 -10.74 5.76 8.09
N GLY A 47 -10.38 4.63 8.69
CA GLY A 47 -11.19 3.43 8.73
C GLY A 47 -11.22 2.71 7.38
N GLY A 48 -11.46 1.40 7.46
CA GLY A 48 -11.71 0.54 6.32
C GLY A 48 -11.29 -0.91 6.59
N THR A 49 -11.00 -1.66 5.52
CA THR A 49 -10.63 -3.08 5.60
C THR A 49 -9.22 -3.31 5.06
N SER A 50 -8.37 -3.98 5.84
CA SER A 50 -7.06 -4.48 5.41
C SER A 50 -7.09 -6.00 5.36
N VAL A 51 -6.49 -6.58 4.33
CA VAL A 51 -6.25 -8.03 4.22
C VAL A 51 -4.84 -8.26 3.72
N THR A 52 -4.22 -9.27 4.30
CA THR A 52 -2.93 -9.78 3.84
C THR A 52 -3.16 -11.03 3.01
N LEU A 53 -2.54 -11.12 1.84
CA LEU A 53 -2.55 -12.27 0.95
C LEU A 53 -1.15 -12.90 0.95
N GLN A 54 -1.05 -14.15 1.41
CA GLN A 54 0.19 -14.90 1.43
C GLN A 54 0.25 -15.77 0.16
N PRO A 55 1.34 -15.75 -0.64
CA PRO A 55 1.45 -16.64 -1.78
C PRO A 55 1.43 -18.11 -1.33
N ARG A 56 0.56 -18.91 -1.94
CA ARG A 56 0.48 -20.35 -1.72
C ARG A 56 1.59 -21.03 -2.52
N ILE A 57 2.45 -21.78 -1.84
CA ILE A 57 3.51 -22.57 -2.47
C ILE A 57 2.99 -24.01 -2.60
N SER A 58 2.56 -24.42 -3.80
CA SER A 58 2.20 -25.83 -4.04
C SER A 58 3.43 -26.71 -4.10
N GLU A 59 3.37 -27.89 -3.46
CA GLU A 59 4.41 -28.92 -3.52
C GLU A 59 4.75 -29.26 -4.99
N GLY A 60 6.05 -29.24 -5.31
CA GLY A 60 6.56 -29.38 -6.68
C GLY A 60 6.86 -28.06 -7.40
N THR A 61 6.53 -26.91 -6.80
CA THR A 61 6.78 -25.57 -7.34
C THR A 61 7.81 -24.78 -6.53
N ASN A 62 8.79 -25.49 -5.95
CA ASN A 62 9.93 -24.87 -5.26
C ASN A 62 10.73 -24.03 -6.27
N GLY A 63 10.43 -22.71 -6.34
CA GLY A 63 11.17 -21.76 -7.18
C GLY A 63 10.34 -20.71 -7.94
N LYS A 64 9.00 -20.71 -7.93
CA LYS A 64 8.19 -19.77 -8.75
C LYS A 64 7.68 -18.50 -8.05
N VAL A 65 7.83 -18.36 -6.72
CA VAL A 65 7.51 -17.10 -6.03
C VAL A 65 8.66 -16.12 -6.26
N THR A 66 8.66 -15.51 -7.44
CA THR A 66 9.61 -14.45 -7.81
C THR A 66 9.05 -13.10 -7.38
N SER A 67 9.94 -12.13 -7.08
CA SER A 67 9.52 -10.74 -6.86
C SER A 67 8.72 -10.20 -8.04
N ALA A 68 9.11 -10.54 -9.28
CA ALA A 68 8.40 -10.18 -10.49
C ALA A 68 6.96 -10.71 -10.53
N ALA A 69 6.73 -11.96 -10.12
CA ALA A 69 5.38 -12.53 -10.06
C ALA A 69 4.50 -11.84 -9.00
N ILE A 70 5.09 -11.48 -7.84
CA ILE A 70 4.38 -10.72 -6.80
C ILE A 70 4.08 -9.30 -7.27
N ASP A 71 5.03 -8.62 -7.90
CA ASP A 71 4.84 -7.24 -8.38
C ASP A 71 3.80 -7.21 -9.53
N GLN A 72 3.78 -8.24 -10.38
CA GLN A 72 2.72 -8.45 -11.36
C GLN A 72 1.37 -8.69 -10.69
N ALA A 73 1.29 -9.54 -9.67
CA ALA A 73 0.07 -9.76 -8.90
C ALA A 73 -0.43 -8.45 -8.25
N VAL A 74 0.46 -7.65 -7.66
CA VAL A 74 0.15 -6.32 -7.11
C VAL A 74 -0.45 -5.41 -8.19
N SER A 75 0.10 -5.40 -9.40
CA SER A 75 -0.41 -4.58 -10.50
C SER A 75 -1.84 -5.00 -10.93
N ILE A 76 -2.12 -6.31 -11.01
CA ILE A 76 -3.44 -6.84 -11.36
C ILE A 76 -4.45 -6.52 -10.25
N ILE A 77 -4.09 -6.78 -8.99
CA ILE A 77 -4.91 -6.49 -7.80
C ILE A 77 -5.24 -5.00 -7.76
N ARG A 78 -4.24 -4.12 -7.95
CA ARG A 78 -4.46 -2.67 -8.00
C ARG A 78 -5.43 -2.26 -9.10
N SER A 79 -5.28 -2.79 -10.32
CA SER A 79 -6.21 -2.50 -11.41
C SER A 79 -7.64 -3.01 -11.12
N ARG A 80 -7.79 -4.19 -10.48
CA ARG A 80 -9.10 -4.71 -10.05
C ARG A 80 -9.73 -3.80 -9.00
N VAL A 81 -9.01 -3.41 -7.95
CA VAL A 81 -9.54 -2.52 -6.90
C VAL A 81 -9.95 -1.17 -7.49
N ASN A 82 -9.12 -0.58 -8.35
CA ASN A 82 -9.43 0.67 -9.04
C ASN A 82 -10.69 0.56 -9.92
N SER A 83 -10.90 -0.58 -10.58
CA SER A 83 -12.08 -0.82 -11.41
C SER A 83 -13.38 -0.95 -10.64
N LEU A 84 -13.29 -1.31 -9.35
CA LEU A 84 -14.43 -1.37 -8.44
C LEU A 84 -14.82 0.03 -7.92
N GLY A 85 -14.18 1.09 -8.42
CA GLY A 85 -14.50 2.48 -8.07
C GLY A 85 -13.95 2.91 -6.71
N VAL A 86 -13.01 2.16 -6.16
CA VAL A 86 -12.43 2.43 -4.85
C VAL A 86 -11.31 3.46 -5.01
N ALA A 87 -11.62 4.70 -4.67
CA ALA A 87 -10.61 5.74 -4.58
C ALA A 87 -9.64 5.44 -3.44
N GLU A 88 -8.35 5.73 -3.65
CA GLU A 88 -7.32 5.72 -2.60
C GLU A 88 -7.06 4.35 -1.94
N SER A 89 -7.32 3.25 -2.65
CA SER A 89 -6.88 1.92 -2.21
C SER A 89 -5.35 1.77 -2.26
N GLU A 90 -4.79 1.12 -1.25
CA GLU A 90 -3.36 0.82 -1.19
C GLU A 90 -3.15 -0.69 -1.41
N VAL A 91 -2.34 -1.03 -2.42
CA VAL A 91 -1.91 -2.40 -2.69
C VAL A 91 -0.40 -2.40 -2.74
N ALA A 92 0.20 -3.02 -1.73
CA ALA A 92 1.64 -3.06 -1.55
C ALA A 92 2.10 -4.49 -1.25
N ALA A 93 3.24 -4.88 -1.81
CA ALA A 93 3.93 -6.08 -1.37
C ALA A 93 4.81 -5.76 -0.16
N GLN A 94 4.76 -6.61 0.86
CA GLN A 94 5.44 -6.45 2.13
C GLN A 94 6.29 -7.69 2.43
N GLY A 95 7.47 -7.48 3.03
CA GLY A 95 8.44 -8.54 3.28
C GLY A 95 9.42 -8.74 2.12
N SER A 96 10.30 -9.74 2.26
CA SER A 96 11.35 -10.06 1.29
C SER A 96 11.44 -11.57 1.04
N GLY A 97 11.98 -11.95 -0.12
CA GLY A 97 12.11 -13.35 -0.53
C GLY A 97 10.77 -14.06 -0.76
N ALA A 98 10.72 -15.36 -0.43
CA ALA A 98 9.55 -16.22 -0.63
C ALA A 98 8.38 -15.92 0.32
N ASN A 99 8.63 -15.20 1.41
CA ASN A 99 7.60 -14.82 2.41
C ASN A 99 6.96 -13.46 2.13
N ARG A 100 7.22 -12.88 0.96
CA ARG A 100 6.65 -11.58 0.58
C ARG A 100 5.13 -11.72 0.38
N GLN A 101 4.38 -10.99 1.18
CA GLN A 101 2.93 -10.99 1.24
C GLN A 101 2.37 -9.74 0.53
N ILE A 102 1.13 -9.80 0.04
CA ILE A 102 0.46 -8.62 -0.54
C ILE A 102 -0.52 -8.09 0.49
N VAL A 103 -0.36 -6.85 0.92
CA VAL A 103 -1.31 -6.17 1.80
C VAL A 103 -2.19 -5.27 0.94
N ILE A 104 -3.50 -5.49 1.05
CA ILE A 104 -4.54 -4.73 0.38
C ILE A 104 -5.29 -3.95 1.46
N SER A 105 -5.25 -2.62 1.38
CA SER A 105 -6.00 -1.73 2.25
C SER A 105 -7.02 -0.97 1.43
N VAL A 106 -8.30 -1.17 1.77
CA VAL A 106 -9.44 -0.52 1.14
C VAL A 106 -10.10 0.40 2.16
N PRO A 107 -10.10 1.73 1.94
CA PRO A 107 -10.79 2.64 2.83
C PRO A 107 -12.31 2.44 2.77
N GLY A 108 -12.99 2.71 3.88
CA GLY A 108 -14.45 2.67 3.97
C GLY A 108 -15.08 1.32 4.33
N ASP A 109 -16.40 1.32 4.40
CA ASP A 109 -17.26 0.24 4.91
C ASP A 109 -17.51 -0.89 3.89
N THR A 110 -17.38 -0.62 2.59
CA THR A 110 -17.51 -1.63 1.52
C THR A 110 -16.27 -2.52 1.35
N GLY A 111 -15.20 -2.26 2.10
CA GLY A 111 -13.88 -2.87 1.89
C GLY A 111 -13.86 -4.39 1.96
N ARG A 112 -14.63 -5.01 2.85
CA ARG A 112 -14.66 -6.47 3.00
C ARG A 112 -15.07 -7.20 1.71
N ARG A 113 -16.12 -6.72 1.06
CA ARG A 113 -16.61 -7.28 -0.21
C ARG A 113 -15.58 -7.10 -1.33
N ILE A 114 -15.01 -5.91 -1.43
CA ILE A 114 -14.00 -5.58 -2.45
C ILE A 114 -12.79 -6.51 -2.29
N VAL A 115 -12.34 -6.72 -1.06
CA VAL A 115 -11.20 -7.59 -0.82
C VAL A 115 -11.52 -9.06 -1.11
N GLU A 116 -12.73 -9.52 -0.80
CA GLU A 116 -13.17 -10.87 -1.18
C GLU A 116 -13.17 -11.08 -2.70
N LEU A 117 -13.53 -10.07 -3.49
CA LEU A 117 -13.51 -10.14 -4.95
C LEU A 117 -12.09 -10.13 -5.51
N VAL A 118 -11.23 -9.28 -4.94
CA VAL A 118 -9.88 -9.04 -5.45
C VAL A 118 -8.91 -10.16 -5.05
N GLY A 119 -9.13 -10.79 -3.90
CA GLY A 119 -8.31 -11.90 -3.40
C GLY A 119 -8.53 -13.25 -4.10
N ASN A 120 -9.46 -13.34 -5.06
CA ASN A 120 -9.63 -14.54 -5.87
C ASN A 120 -8.64 -14.57 -7.04
N THR A 121 -8.06 -15.73 -7.32
CA THR A 121 -7.16 -15.94 -8.47
C THR A 121 -7.87 -15.64 -9.79
N ALA A 122 -9.15 -16.00 -9.85
CA ALA A 122 -10.03 -15.88 -11.01
C ALA A 122 -9.50 -16.59 -12.25
N GLU A 123 -9.09 -17.84 -12.06
CA GLU A 123 -8.63 -18.64 -13.17
C GLU A 123 -9.80 -19.13 -14.01
N LEU A 124 -10.01 -18.48 -15.16
CA LEU A 124 -11.04 -18.86 -16.13
C LEU A 124 -10.54 -19.99 -17.03
N ARG A 125 -11.35 -21.05 -17.16
CA ARG A 125 -11.08 -22.19 -18.06
C ARG A 125 -12.35 -22.63 -18.76
N PHE A 126 -12.23 -22.97 -20.04
CA PHE A 126 -13.29 -23.61 -20.82
C PHE A 126 -12.93 -25.08 -20.99
N ARG A 127 -13.83 -25.96 -20.55
CA ARG A 127 -13.64 -27.40 -20.57
C ARG A 127 -14.86 -28.07 -21.17
N GLN A 128 -14.66 -29.11 -21.97
CA GLN A 128 -15.77 -29.95 -22.42
C GLN A 128 -16.38 -30.70 -21.23
N VAL A 129 -17.71 -30.75 -21.14
CA VAL A 129 -18.40 -31.59 -20.16
C VAL A 129 -18.38 -33.04 -20.66
N LEU A 130 -17.90 -33.98 -19.85
CA LEU A 130 -17.90 -35.41 -20.16
C LEU A 130 -19.08 -36.13 -19.48
N ALA A 131 -19.44 -35.70 -18.28
CA ALA A 131 -20.64 -36.12 -17.57
C ALA A 131 -21.18 -35.02 -16.66
N GLU A 132 -22.48 -35.07 -16.41
CA GLU A 132 -23.22 -34.17 -15.53
C GLU A 132 -24.27 -34.99 -14.75
N SER A 133 -24.45 -34.71 -13.46
CA SER A 133 -25.53 -35.26 -12.64
C SER A 133 -25.75 -34.42 -11.37
N THR A 134 -26.87 -34.62 -10.67
CA THR A 134 -27.16 -33.91 -9.42
C THR A 134 -26.76 -34.74 -8.21
N SER A 135 -26.09 -34.12 -7.23
CA SER A 135 -25.69 -34.77 -5.98
C SER A 135 -26.92 -35.21 -5.18
N GLY A 136 -26.95 -36.48 -4.74
CA GLY A 136 -28.04 -37.03 -3.94
C GLY A 136 -29.24 -37.58 -4.73
N ALA A 137 -29.15 -37.72 -6.07
CA ALA A 137 -30.11 -38.53 -6.80
C ALA A 137 -30.10 -39.97 -6.25
N ALA A 138 -31.27 -40.45 -5.79
CA ALA A 138 -31.41 -41.72 -5.09
C ALA A 138 -30.84 -42.91 -5.90
N THR A 139 -30.27 -43.87 -5.18
CA THR A 139 -29.69 -45.15 -5.61
C THR A 139 -30.68 -46.13 -6.27
N GLY A 140 -31.54 -45.63 -7.17
CA GLY A 140 -32.58 -46.41 -7.85
C GLY A 140 -32.59 -46.36 -9.37
N SER A 141 -31.90 -45.42 -10.04
CA SER A 141 -31.74 -45.45 -11.51
C SER A 141 -30.65 -44.51 -12.07
N GLY A 142 -29.59 -44.24 -11.31
CA GLY A 142 -28.60 -43.23 -11.70
C GLY A 142 -27.31 -43.25 -10.92
N ALA A 143 -26.82 -44.44 -10.55
CA ALA A 143 -25.39 -44.56 -10.25
C ALA A 143 -24.64 -44.02 -11.48
N ALA A 144 -23.72 -43.07 -11.27
CA ALA A 144 -22.92 -42.49 -12.33
C ALA A 144 -22.31 -43.62 -13.17
N THR A 145 -22.89 -43.88 -14.33
CA THR A 145 -22.37 -44.90 -15.23
C THR A 145 -20.95 -44.47 -15.57
N PRO A 146 -19.94 -45.34 -15.40
CA PRO A 146 -18.56 -44.96 -15.68
C PRO A 146 -18.48 -44.36 -17.08
N VAL A 147 -17.98 -43.14 -17.17
CA VAL A 147 -17.86 -42.47 -18.47
C VAL A 147 -16.75 -43.16 -19.23
N ALA A 148 -17.08 -43.73 -20.39
CA ALA A 148 -16.11 -44.36 -21.27
C ALA A 148 -15.03 -43.35 -21.67
N GLY A 149 -13.76 -43.71 -21.52
CA GLY A 149 -12.60 -42.84 -21.80
C GLY A 149 -12.13 -41.98 -20.63
N VAL A 150 -12.74 -42.08 -19.45
CA VAL A 150 -12.30 -41.42 -18.21
C VAL A 150 -11.71 -42.45 -17.24
N SER A 151 -10.65 -42.08 -16.51
CA SER A 151 -9.97 -43.02 -15.60
C SER A 151 -10.87 -43.50 -14.47
N ALA A 152 -10.54 -44.66 -13.89
CA ALA A 152 -11.30 -45.24 -12.80
C ALA A 152 -11.31 -44.34 -11.56
N GLU A 153 -10.19 -43.65 -11.28
CA GLU A 153 -10.06 -42.74 -10.14
C GLU A 153 -10.99 -41.52 -10.27
N VAL A 154 -11.08 -40.93 -11.47
CA VAL A 154 -11.96 -39.79 -11.74
C VAL A 154 -13.44 -40.20 -11.65
N ASN A 155 -13.79 -41.37 -12.17
CA ASN A 155 -15.16 -41.90 -12.03
C ASN A 155 -15.52 -42.17 -10.55
N ALA A 156 -14.59 -42.70 -9.75
CA ALA A 156 -14.79 -42.90 -8.31
C ALA A 156 -14.94 -41.57 -7.56
N ALA A 157 -14.09 -40.57 -7.86
CA ALA A 157 -14.19 -39.24 -7.29
C ALA A 157 -15.53 -38.56 -7.65
N TYR A 158 -16.00 -38.73 -8.89
CA TYR A 158 -17.29 -38.24 -9.34
C TYR A 158 -18.47 -38.93 -8.65
N ALA A 159 -18.37 -40.24 -8.36
CA ALA A 159 -19.37 -40.92 -7.56
C ALA A 159 -19.42 -40.39 -6.12
N ALA A 160 -18.26 -40.13 -5.52
CA ALA A 160 -18.11 -39.74 -4.11
C ALA A 160 -18.37 -38.26 -3.80
N ILE A 161 -18.15 -37.34 -4.76
CA ILE A 161 -18.28 -35.90 -4.50
C ILE A 161 -19.74 -35.52 -4.16
N ASP A 162 -19.92 -34.77 -3.07
CA ASP A 162 -21.21 -34.22 -2.65
C ASP A 162 -21.23 -32.69 -2.71
N CYS A 163 -21.77 -32.17 -3.81
CA CYS A 163 -21.87 -30.74 -4.08
C CYS A 163 -22.96 -30.02 -3.26
N ARG A 164 -23.65 -30.72 -2.34
CA ARG A 164 -24.54 -30.09 -1.34
C ARG A 164 -23.75 -29.51 -0.16
N THR A 165 -22.52 -29.96 0.05
CA THR A 165 -21.67 -29.52 1.16
C THR A 165 -20.69 -28.44 0.70
N ASN A 166 -20.40 -27.47 1.58
CA ASN A 166 -19.40 -26.42 1.29
C ASN A 166 -17.96 -26.97 1.20
N ALA A 167 -17.68 -28.09 1.88
CA ALA A 167 -16.36 -28.73 1.87
C ALA A 167 -15.91 -29.17 0.47
N ALA A 168 -16.84 -29.66 -0.35
CA ALA A 168 -16.57 -30.04 -1.74
C ALA A 168 -16.23 -28.82 -2.61
N ARG A 169 -16.80 -27.64 -2.30
CA ARG A 169 -16.59 -26.40 -3.06
C ARG A 169 -15.32 -25.64 -2.68
N GLN A 170 -14.80 -25.85 -1.48
CA GLN A 170 -13.64 -25.11 -0.95
C GLN A 170 -12.27 -25.72 -1.32
N ASN A 171 -12.23 -26.99 -1.75
CA ASN A 171 -10.98 -27.73 -2.00
C ASN A 171 -10.56 -27.82 -3.49
N LEU A 172 -11.20 -27.08 -4.40
CA LEU A 172 -11.05 -27.27 -5.86
C LEU A 172 -9.94 -26.44 -6.54
N GLY A 173 -9.07 -25.76 -5.78
CA GLY A 173 -8.11 -24.78 -6.30
C GLY A 173 -6.73 -25.30 -6.78
N ASN A 174 -6.55 -26.61 -6.91
CA ASN A 174 -5.29 -27.23 -7.39
C ASN A 174 -5.44 -27.84 -8.80
N ASP A 175 -6.41 -27.37 -9.58
CA ASP A 175 -6.69 -27.93 -10.90
C ASP A 175 -5.61 -27.49 -11.91
N THR A 176 -5.08 -28.43 -12.71
CA THR A 176 -4.17 -28.09 -13.82
C THR A 176 -4.93 -28.09 -15.16
N PRO A 177 -4.51 -27.30 -16.16
CA PRO A 177 -5.19 -27.25 -17.45
C PRO A 177 -5.26 -28.61 -18.17
N GLN A 178 -4.26 -29.47 -17.99
CA GLN A 178 -4.14 -30.73 -18.74
C GLN A 178 -4.95 -31.89 -18.14
N GLN A 179 -5.39 -31.76 -16.89
CA GLN A 179 -6.08 -32.85 -16.19
C GLN A 179 -7.59 -32.81 -16.44
N THR A 180 -8.19 -34.00 -16.54
CA THR A 180 -9.63 -34.22 -16.38
C THR A 180 -9.97 -34.05 -14.90
N ILE A 181 -10.97 -33.24 -14.59
CA ILE A 181 -11.33 -32.89 -13.20
C ILE A 181 -12.77 -33.26 -12.88
N VAL A 182 -13.00 -33.53 -11.59
CA VAL A 182 -14.34 -33.63 -11.00
C VAL A 182 -14.60 -32.35 -10.23
N THR A 183 -15.73 -31.70 -10.49
CA THR A 183 -16.07 -30.45 -9.80
C THR A 183 -17.57 -30.24 -9.65
N CYS A 184 -17.93 -29.26 -8.84
CA CYS A 184 -19.28 -28.82 -8.57
C CYS A 184 -19.64 -27.54 -9.35
N ALA A 185 -20.93 -27.39 -9.63
CA ALA A 185 -21.51 -26.08 -9.90
C ALA A 185 -21.33 -25.16 -8.69
N ARG A 186 -21.13 -23.87 -8.98
CA ARG A 186 -21.01 -22.82 -7.98
C ARG A 186 -22.29 -22.67 -7.15
N ASN A 187 -23.44 -22.67 -7.82
CA ASN A 187 -24.74 -22.32 -7.24
C ASN A 187 -25.77 -23.46 -7.23
N SER A 188 -25.39 -24.67 -7.64
CA SER A 188 -26.30 -25.83 -7.63
C SER A 188 -25.60 -27.09 -7.08
N ALA A 189 -26.38 -28.12 -6.80
CA ALA A 189 -25.87 -29.43 -6.37
C ALA A 189 -25.35 -30.28 -7.56
N THR A 190 -25.24 -29.70 -8.76
CA THR A 190 -24.76 -30.40 -9.95
C THR A 190 -23.28 -30.67 -9.84
N LYS A 191 -22.87 -31.89 -10.15
CA LYS A 191 -21.48 -32.34 -10.29
C LYS A 191 -21.17 -32.62 -11.75
N TYR A 192 -19.92 -32.39 -12.14
CA TYR A 192 -19.43 -32.57 -13.49
C TYR A 192 -18.14 -33.38 -13.53
N ILE A 193 -17.96 -34.15 -14.60
CA ILE A 193 -16.64 -34.56 -15.07
C ILE A 193 -16.29 -33.65 -16.24
N LEU A 194 -15.18 -32.95 -16.15
CA LEU A 194 -14.73 -32.01 -17.17
C LEU A 194 -13.42 -32.49 -17.78
N GLY A 195 -13.33 -32.43 -19.11
CA GLY A 195 -12.10 -32.71 -19.83
C GLY A 195 -11.00 -31.66 -19.57
N PRO A 196 -9.83 -31.81 -20.21
CA PRO A 196 -8.78 -30.80 -20.20
C PRO A 196 -9.28 -29.41 -20.62
N ALA A 197 -8.64 -28.37 -20.10
CA ALA A 197 -8.92 -26.98 -20.48
C ALA A 197 -8.25 -26.67 -21.82
N GLU A 198 -9.09 -26.33 -22.80
CA GLU A 198 -8.64 -25.99 -24.16
C GLU A 198 -8.54 -24.48 -24.37
N VAL A 199 -9.35 -23.71 -23.63
CA VAL A 199 -9.27 -22.25 -23.60
C VAL A 199 -9.07 -21.78 -22.17
N VAL A 200 -8.13 -20.88 -21.96
CA VAL A 200 -7.73 -20.36 -20.64
C VAL A 200 -7.88 -18.84 -20.59
N GLY A 201 -8.05 -18.28 -19.39
CA GLY A 201 -8.33 -16.84 -19.20
C GLY A 201 -7.32 -15.89 -19.85
N ARG A 202 -6.06 -16.29 -20.03
CA ARG A 202 -5.04 -15.47 -20.74
C ARG A 202 -5.39 -15.20 -22.22
N GLN A 203 -6.29 -16.00 -22.79
CA GLN A 203 -6.75 -15.88 -24.16
C GLN A 203 -7.99 -14.98 -24.28
N VAL A 204 -8.51 -14.43 -23.18
CA VAL A 204 -9.57 -13.41 -23.17
C VAL A 204 -8.95 -12.03 -23.35
N SER A 205 -9.38 -11.30 -24.38
CA SER A 205 -8.93 -9.94 -24.67
C SER A 205 -9.83 -8.87 -24.06
N LYS A 206 -11.13 -9.16 -23.95
CA LYS A 206 -12.13 -8.23 -23.39
C LYS A 206 -13.20 -9.00 -22.63
N ALA A 207 -13.62 -8.45 -21.49
CA ALA A 207 -14.78 -8.89 -20.74
C ALA A 207 -15.64 -7.66 -20.37
N SER A 208 -16.96 -7.77 -20.52
CA SER A 208 -17.91 -6.71 -20.15
C SER A 208 -19.24 -7.29 -19.69
N ALA A 209 -19.80 -6.73 -18.63
CA ALA A 209 -21.19 -6.99 -18.27
C ALA A 209 -22.14 -6.28 -19.23
N GLY A 210 -23.20 -6.97 -19.65
CA GLY A 210 -24.24 -6.42 -20.50
C GLY A 210 -25.59 -7.07 -20.23
N LEU A 211 -26.65 -6.40 -20.66
CA LEU A 211 -27.99 -6.98 -20.70
C LEU A 211 -28.20 -7.70 -22.02
N ASP A 212 -28.60 -8.96 -21.96
CA ASP A 212 -29.09 -9.67 -23.13
C ASP A 212 -30.56 -9.31 -23.34
N THR A 213 -30.81 -8.41 -24.28
CA THR A 213 -32.17 -7.93 -24.61
C THR A 213 -32.97 -8.97 -25.40
N GLN A 214 -32.33 -10.00 -25.97
CA GLN A 214 -33.02 -11.07 -26.68
C GLN A 214 -33.45 -12.21 -25.76
N ALA A 215 -32.70 -12.45 -24.68
CA ALA A 215 -33.02 -13.45 -23.67
C ALA A 215 -33.84 -12.91 -22.47
N GLY A 216 -34.57 -11.80 -22.64
CA GLY A 216 -35.48 -11.27 -21.61
C GLY A 216 -34.83 -10.33 -20.59
N ASN A 217 -33.85 -9.53 -21.01
CA ASN A 217 -33.13 -8.56 -20.17
C ASN A 217 -32.37 -9.19 -19.00
N VAL A 218 -31.72 -10.33 -19.25
CA VAL A 218 -30.91 -11.03 -18.24
C VAL A 218 -29.46 -10.52 -18.31
N TRP A 219 -28.86 -10.27 -17.14
CA TRP A 219 -27.46 -9.86 -17.06
C TRP A 219 -26.53 -11.01 -17.43
N THR A 220 -25.58 -10.71 -18.31
CA THR A 220 -24.67 -11.67 -18.92
C THR A 220 -23.27 -11.07 -19.00
N VAL A 221 -22.23 -11.90 -18.95
CA VAL A 221 -20.85 -11.45 -19.18
C VAL A 221 -20.44 -11.80 -20.60
N LEU A 222 -20.19 -10.77 -21.41
CA LEU A 222 -19.71 -10.90 -22.78
C LEU A 222 -18.19 -10.99 -22.76
N LEU A 223 -17.66 -11.96 -23.48
CA LEU A 223 -16.24 -12.23 -23.64
C LEU A 223 -15.85 -12.13 -25.11
N THR A 224 -14.68 -11.56 -25.35
CA THR A 224 -14.00 -11.59 -26.64
C THR A 224 -12.64 -12.23 -26.44
N PHE A 225 -12.32 -13.22 -27.26
CA PHE A 225 -11.02 -13.89 -27.24
C PHE A 225 -9.99 -13.13 -28.09
N ASN A 226 -8.70 -13.40 -27.86
CA ASN A 226 -7.62 -13.00 -28.75
C ASN A 226 -7.47 -14.01 -29.91
N GLY A 227 -6.59 -13.75 -30.89
CA GLY A 227 -6.48 -14.61 -32.09
C GLY A 227 -6.24 -16.10 -31.80
N GLU A 228 -5.43 -16.42 -30.78
CA GLU A 228 -5.19 -17.80 -30.34
C GLU A 228 -6.46 -18.40 -29.70
N GLY A 229 -7.10 -17.67 -28.79
CA GLY A 229 -8.33 -18.09 -28.13
C GLY A 229 -9.50 -18.25 -29.08
N THR A 230 -9.65 -17.38 -30.08
CA THR A 230 -10.70 -17.48 -31.11
C THR A 230 -10.59 -18.79 -31.88
N LYS A 231 -9.36 -19.18 -32.26
CA LYS A 231 -9.12 -20.45 -32.94
C LYS A 231 -9.39 -21.63 -32.02
N ALA A 232 -8.83 -21.63 -30.82
CA ALA A 232 -9.01 -22.73 -29.85
C ALA A 232 -10.50 -22.91 -29.46
N PHE A 233 -11.23 -21.82 -29.23
CA PHE A 233 -12.66 -21.85 -28.91
C PHE A 233 -13.50 -22.29 -30.12
N GLY A 234 -13.15 -21.84 -31.33
CA GLY A 234 -13.79 -22.29 -32.57
C GLY A 234 -13.60 -23.79 -32.80
N ASP A 235 -12.40 -24.31 -32.60
CA ASP A 235 -12.09 -25.74 -32.74
C ASP A 235 -12.81 -26.58 -31.68
N LEU A 236 -12.84 -26.12 -30.43
CA LEU A 236 -13.59 -26.74 -29.33
C LEU A 236 -15.09 -26.79 -29.65
N THR A 237 -15.71 -25.65 -29.95
CA THR A 237 -17.15 -25.57 -30.23
C THR A 237 -17.54 -26.44 -31.42
N LYS A 238 -16.79 -26.37 -32.52
CA LYS A 238 -17.01 -27.21 -33.72
C LYS A 238 -17.00 -28.71 -33.41
N ARG A 239 -16.12 -29.15 -32.52
CA ARG A 239 -16.01 -30.57 -32.15
C ARG A 239 -17.18 -31.02 -31.27
N VAL A 240 -17.63 -30.18 -30.33
CA VAL A 240 -18.67 -30.57 -29.36
C VAL A 240 -20.10 -30.44 -29.90
N THR A 241 -20.36 -29.56 -30.88
CA THR A 241 -21.72 -29.31 -31.41
C THR A 241 -22.43 -30.58 -31.90
N GLY A 242 -21.70 -31.52 -32.50
CA GLY A 242 -22.27 -32.76 -33.05
C GLY A 242 -22.43 -33.92 -32.05
N LEU A 243 -22.04 -33.73 -30.79
CA LEU A 243 -22.05 -34.81 -29.78
C LEU A 243 -23.40 -34.92 -29.06
N ALA A 244 -23.66 -36.07 -28.45
CA ALA A 244 -24.83 -36.26 -27.60
C ALA A 244 -24.68 -35.49 -26.27
N SER A 245 -25.80 -35.06 -25.67
CA SER A 245 -25.79 -34.48 -24.32
C SER A 245 -25.28 -35.52 -23.29
N PRO A 246 -24.43 -35.14 -22.32
CA PRO A 246 -23.94 -33.78 -22.01
C PRO A 246 -22.65 -33.38 -22.73
N GLN A 247 -22.09 -34.22 -23.61
CA GLN A 247 -20.80 -34.00 -24.27
C GLN A 247 -20.78 -32.82 -25.26
N ASN A 248 -21.95 -32.32 -25.64
CA ASN A 248 -22.12 -31.10 -26.42
C ASN A 248 -22.14 -29.79 -25.61
N GLN A 249 -21.81 -29.86 -24.32
CA GLN A 249 -21.69 -28.67 -23.46
C GLN A 249 -20.23 -28.25 -23.27
N VAL A 250 -20.02 -26.95 -23.14
CA VAL A 250 -18.73 -26.38 -22.72
C VAL A 250 -18.92 -25.71 -21.37
N ALA A 251 -18.30 -26.27 -20.34
CA ALA A 251 -18.28 -25.70 -19.01
C ALA A 251 -17.32 -24.51 -18.93
N ILE A 252 -17.83 -23.43 -18.36
CA ILE A 252 -17.09 -22.23 -17.99
C ILE A 252 -16.77 -22.36 -16.51
N VAL A 253 -15.48 -22.60 -16.23
CA VAL A 253 -14.97 -22.88 -14.89
C VAL A 253 -14.20 -21.66 -14.39
N LEU A 254 -14.45 -21.25 -13.16
CA LEU A 254 -13.72 -20.19 -12.47
C LEU A 254 -13.20 -20.70 -11.13
N ASP A 255 -11.89 -20.66 -10.93
CA ASP A 255 -11.21 -21.14 -9.71
C ASP A 255 -11.65 -22.58 -9.33
N GLY A 256 -11.74 -23.45 -10.35
CA GLY A 256 -12.13 -24.84 -10.20
C GLY A 256 -13.63 -25.11 -10.12
N LEU A 257 -14.50 -24.10 -9.99
CA LEU A 257 -15.97 -24.28 -9.89
C LEU A 257 -16.68 -23.95 -11.21
N VAL A 258 -17.72 -24.72 -11.57
CA VAL A 258 -18.52 -24.45 -12.78
C VAL A 258 -19.48 -23.30 -12.53
N VAL A 259 -19.30 -22.22 -13.30
CA VAL A 259 -20.19 -21.05 -13.28
C VAL A 259 -21.40 -21.29 -14.18
N SER A 260 -21.17 -21.81 -15.39
CA SER A 260 -22.21 -22.18 -16.35
C SER A 260 -21.70 -23.25 -17.31
N ALA A 261 -22.59 -24.08 -17.85
CA ALA A 261 -22.26 -25.13 -18.83
C ALA A 261 -23.30 -25.14 -19.97
N PRO A 262 -23.32 -24.09 -20.83
CA PRO A 262 -24.26 -24.04 -21.93
C PRO A 262 -24.01 -25.15 -22.96
N ARG A 263 -25.10 -25.60 -23.60
CA ARG A 263 -25.03 -26.45 -24.79
C ARG A 263 -24.59 -25.63 -25.99
N ILE A 264 -23.72 -26.19 -26.81
CA ILE A 264 -23.26 -25.56 -28.05
C ILE A 264 -24.12 -26.09 -29.19
N ASN A 265 -25.00 -25.23 -29.73
CA ASN A 265 -25.91 -25.59 -30.84
C ASN A 265 -25.28 -25.38 -32.23
N GLU A 266 -24.34 -24.45 -32.32
CA GLU A 266 -23.60 -24.12 -33.55
C GLU A 266 -22.14 -23.82 -33.22
N ALA A 267 -21.24 -24.06 -34.18
CA ALA A 267 -19.83 -23.73 -34.01
C ALA A 267 -19.65 -22.21 -33.93
N ILE A 268 -18.78 -21.73 -33.04
CA ILE A 268 -18.57 -20.30 -32.79
C ILE A 268 -17.15 -19.90 -33.21
N PRO A 269 -16.87 -19.74 -34.52
CA PRO A 269 -15.55 -19.36 -35.02
C PRO A 269 -15.25 -17.86 -34.84
N SER A 270 -16.24 -17.05 -34.43
CA SER A 270 -16.14 -15.60 -34.32
C SER A 270 -15.34 -15.11 -33.11
N GLY A 271 -15.08 -15.98 -32.13
CA GLY A 271 -14.29 -15.64 -30.95
C GLY A 271 -15.03 -14.79 -29.90
N ASN A 272 -16.35 -14.69 -30.00
CA ASN A 272 -17.19 -14.07 -28.98
C ASN A 272 -17.94 -15.15 -28.20
N ALA A 273 -17.99 -15.02 -26.89
CA ALA A 273 -18.74 -15.93 -26.02
C ALA A 273 -19.54 -15.14 -24.99
N GLN A 274 -20.63 -15.75 -24.52
CA GLN A 274 -21.45 -15.20 -23.44
C GLN A 274 -21.51 -16.17 -22.28
N ILE A 275 -21.15 -15.69 -21.08
CA ILE A 275 -21.40 -16.41 -19.83
C ILE A 275 -22.80 -16.03 -19.37
N THR A 276 -23.76 -16.91 -19.62
CA THR A 276 -25.14 -16.76 -19.17
C THR A 276 -25.34 -17.40 -17.80
N GLY A 277 -26.22 -16.80 -17.01
CA GLY A 277 -26.63 -17.31 -15.70
C GLY A 277 -27.69 -16.39 -15.10
N SER A 278 -28.22 -16.76 -13.93
CA SER A 278 -29.12 -15.89 -13.15
C SER A 278 -28.33 -14.81 -12.41
N PHE A 279 -27.51 -14.02 -13.12
CA PHE A 279 -26.69 -12.98 -12.52
C PHE A 279 -27.51 -11.73 -12.22
N THR A 280 -27.18 -11.09 -11.12
CA THR A 280 -27.53 -9.69 -10.89
C THR A 280 -26.59 -8.76 -11.68
N GLN A 281 -27.00 -7.50 -11.88
CA GLN A 281 -26.14 -6.47 -12.48
C GLN A 281 -24.76 -6.42 -11.84
N GLN A 282 -24.76 -6.50 -10.51
CA GLN A 282 -23.58 -6.37 -9.71
C GLN A 282 -22.65 -7.59 -9.86
N GLU A 283 -23.20 -8.81 -9.82
CA GLU A 283 -22.40 -10.03 -10.01
C GLU A 283 -21.78 -10.09 -11.41
N ALA A 284 -22.54 -9.72 -12.45
CA ALA A 284 -22.02 -9.65 -13.81
C ALA A 284 -20.89 -8.61 -13.93
N THR A 285 -21.05 -7.45 -13.30
CA THR A 285 -20.03 -6.39 -13.28
C THR A 285 -18.77 -6.86 -12.57
N ASP A 286 -18.90 -7.43 -11.37
CA ASP A 286 -17.78 -7.95 -10.58
C ASP A 286 -17.02 -9.04 -11.35
N LEU A 287 -17.75 -10.01 -11.92
CA LEU A 287 -17.15 -11.08 -12.70
C LEU A 287 -16.43 -10.53 -13.93
N SER A 288 -17.05 -9.59 -14.66
CA SER A 288 -16.41 -8.97 -15.83
C SER A 288 -15.13 -8.21 -15.48
N ASN A 289 -15.12 -7.48 -14.36
CA ASN A 289 -13.94 -6.76 -13.87
C ASN A 289 -12.81 -7.73 -13.53
N VAL A 290 -13.14 -8.80 -12.83
CA VAL A 290 -12.19 -9.85 -12.46
C VAL A 290 -11.57 -10.53 -13.70
N LEU A 291 -12.38 -10.84 -14.71
CA LEU A 291 -11.93 -11.47 -15.96
C LEU A 291 -11.14 -10.51 -16.87
N LYS A 292 -11.48 -9.22 -16.88
CA LYS A 292 -10.84 -8.20 -17.73
C LYS A 292 -9.36 -8.02 -17.43
N TYR A 293 -8.94 -8.14 -16.16
CA TYR A 293 -7.55 -7.94 -15.75
C TYR A 293 -6.73 -9.24 -15.70
N GLY A 294 -7.33 -10.37 -16.12
CA GLY A 294 -6.68 -11.68 -16.17
C GLY A 294 -6.50 -12.33 -14.78
N ALA A 295 -6.02 -13.58 -14.78
CA ALA A 295 -5.79 -14.34 -13.56
C ALA A 295 -4.49 -13.92 -12.84
N LEU A 296 -4.44 -14.10 -11.52
CA LEU A 296 -3.22 -13.87 -10.76
C LEU A 296 -2.13 -14.91 -11.13
N PRO A 297 -0.85 -14.51 -11.21
CA PRO A 297 0.25 -15.43 -11.57
C PRO A 297 0.57 -16.45 -10.48
N LEU A 298 0.07 -16.23 -9.26
CA LEU A 298 0.23 -17.07 -8.09
C LEU A 298 -1.12 -17.21 -7.39
N ALA A 299 -1.37 -18.37 -6.78
CA ALA A 299 -2.46 -18.53 -5.83
C ALA A 299 -2.09 -17.88 -4.50
N PHE A 300 -3.06 -17.33 -3.79
CA PHE A 300 -2.85 -16.68 -2.50
C PHE A 300 -3.80 -17.23 -1.44
N ASP A 301 -3.26 -17.52 -0.27
CA ASP A 301 -4.03 -17.75 0.94
C ASP A 301 -4.35 -16.41 1.60
N ARG A 302 -5.59 -16.29 2.10
CA ARG A 302 -6.02 -15.07 2.80
C ARG A 302 -5.58 -15.17 4.24
N GLY A 303 -4.76 -14.21 4.66
CA GLY A 303 -4.44 -13.95 6.05
C GLY A 303 -5.58 -13.24 6.78
N GLU A 304 -5.26 -12.71 7.96
CA GLU A 304 -6.24 -12.03 8.82
C GLU A 304 -6.84 -10.80 8.14
N VAL A 305 -8.17 -10.67 8.24
CA VAL A 305 -8.94 -9.52 7.78
C VAL A 305 -9.11 -8.57 8.95
N GLN A 306 -8.47 -7.40 8.90
CA GLN A 306 -8.62 -6.36 9.91
C GLN A 306 -9.58 -5.29 9.41
N GLN A 307 -10.68 -5.06 10.14
CA GLN A 307 -11.65 -4.04 9.82
C GLN A 307 -11.68 -2.98 10.93
N ILE A 308 -11.46 -1.73 10.54
CA ILE A 308 -11.43 -0.57 11.43
C ILE A 308 -12.57 0.35 11.02
N SER A 309 -13.39 0.81 11.98
CA SER A 309 -14.46 1.74 11.68
C SER A 309 -13.93 3.15 11.39
N PRO A 310 -14.54 3.91 10.45
CA PRO A 310 -14.16 5.30 10.20
C PRO A 310 -14.30 6.22 11.41
N THR A 311 -15.25 5.92 12.31
CA THR A 311 -15.45 6.68 13.55
C THR A 311 -14.24 6.56 14.47
N LEU A 312 -13.76 5.33 14.71
CA LEU A 312 -12.59 5.09 15.55
C LEU A 312 -11.35 5.77 14.97
N GLY A 313 -11.15 5.69 13.64
CA GLY A 313 -10.01 6.34 12.99
C GLY A 313 -10.01 7.86 13.13
N LYS A 314 -11.18 8.52 12.96
CA LYS A 314 -11.31 9.97 13.13
C LYS A 314 -11.02 10.41 14.56
N ASP A 315 -11.50 9.66 15.54
CA ASP A 315 -11.25 9.95 16.96
C ASP A 315 -9.76 9.82 17.30
N GLN A 316 -9.09 8.80 16.75
CA GLN A 316 -7.64 8.62 16.91
C GLN A 316 -6.84 9.75 16.24
N LEU A 317 -7.23 10.20 15.05
CA LEU A 317 -6.61 11.36 14.39
C LEU A 317 -6.74 12.61 15.25
N HIS A 318 -7.94 12.91 15.76
CA HIS A 318 -8.17 14.07 16.62
C HIS A 318 -7.34 14.00 17.91
N ALA A 319 -7.32 12.83 18.58
CA ALA A 319 -6.52 12.62 19.78
C ALA A 319 -5.02 12.81 19.50
N GLY A 320 -4.51 12.26 18.40
CA GLY A 320 -3.11 12.42 17.97
C GLY A 320 -2.73 13.87 17.68
N LEU A 321 -3.58 14.61 16.95
CA LEU A 321 -3.36 16.03 16.67
C LEU A 321 -3.39 16.88 17.94
N LEU A 322 -4.30 16.59 18.88
CA LEU A 322 -4.39 17.29 20.16
C LEU A 322 -3.16 17.01 21.02
N ALA A 323 -2.71 15.75 21.11
CA ALA A 323 -1.48 15.38 21.81
C ALA A 323 -0.25 16.07 21.21
N GLY A 324 -0.12 16.07 19.88
CA GLY A 324 0.97 16.76 19.20
C GLY A 324 0.94 18.28 19.40
N GLY A 325 -0.24 18.90 19.34
CA GLY A 325 -0.42 20.33 19.58
C GLY A 325 -0.07 20.75 21.01
N LEU A 326 -0.52 20.00 22.02
CA LEU A 326 -0.16 20.23 23.42
C LEU A 326 1.34 20.00 23.67
N GLY A 327 1.91 18.94 23.09
CA GLY A 327 3.35 18.67 23.17
C GLY A 327 4.18 19.80 22.57
N LEU A 328 3.82 20.27 21.37
CA LEU A 328 4.48 21.42 20.72
C LEU A 328 4.36 22.69 21.58
N LEU A 329 3.18 22.96 22.13
CA LEU A 329 2.95 24.10 23.01
C LEU A 329 3.85 24.06 24.24
N LEU A 330 3.94 22.91 24.92
CA LEU A 330 4.80 22.73 26.09
C LEU A 330 6.29 22.92 25.76
N VAL A 331 6.75 22.37 24.63
CA VAL A 331 8.12 22.54 24.15
C VAL A 331 8.41 24.02 23.88
N VAL A 332 7.52 24.72 23.17
CA VAL A 332 7.66 26.16 22.89
C VAL A 332 7.69 26.98 24.19
N LEU A 333 6.77 26.72 25.12
CA LEU A 333 6.74 27.39 26.43
C LEU A 333 8.03 27.17 27.21
N TYR A 334 8.51 25.93 27.29
CA TYR A 334 9.76 25.59 27.96
C TYR A 334 10.95 26.37 27.38
N ILE A 335 11.04 26.43 26.05
CA ILE A 335 12.11 27.13 25.36
C ILE A 335 12.06 28.64 25.63
N PHE A 336 10.88 29.25 25.61
CA PHE A 336 10.75 30.68 25.94
C PHE A 336 11.06 30.96 27.41
N LEU A 337 10.69 30.07 28.33
CA LEU A 337 11.04 30.23 29.75
C LEU A 337 12.55 30.12 30.00
N PHE A 338 13.20 29.13 29.39
CA PHE A 338 14.62 28.85 29.65
C PHE A 338 15.57 29.71 28.79
N TYR A 339 15.30 29.86 27.49
CA TYR A 339 16.16 30.56 26.54
C TYR A 339 15.70 31.99 26.21
N ARG A 340 14.51 32.41 26.68
CA ARG A 340 13.98 33.78 26.52
C ARG A 340 14.01 34.26 25.07
N GLY A 341 14.71 35.36 24.77
CA GLY A 341 14.82 35.91 23.42
C GLY A 341 15.42 34.94 22.39
N LEU A 342 16.33 34.06 22.80
CA LEU A 342 16.84 33.00 21.91
C LEU A 342 15.76 31.99 21.52
N GLY A 343 14.70 31.88 22.34
CA GLY A 343 13.56 31.01 22.05
C GLY A 343 12.82 31.36 20.76
N ILE A 344 12.91 32.60 20.27
CA ILE A 344 12.36 32.99 18.97
C ILE A 344 13.04 32.22 17.83
N VAL A 345 14.36 32.01 17.92
CA VAL A 345 15.12 31.28 16.90
C VAL A 345 14.73 29.80 16.91
N SER A 346 14.61 29.19 18.08
CA SER A 346 14.17 27.80 18.23
C SER A 346 12.72 27.59 17.77
N ALA A 347 11.80 28.47 18.17
CA ALA A 347 10.40 28.42 17.73
C ALA A 347 10.28 28.58 16.20
N GLY A 348 11.07 29.49 15.62
CA GLY A 348 11.17 29.63 14.16
C GLY A 348 11.73 28.37 13.49
N SER A 349 12.69 27.69 14.12
CA SER A 349 13.28 26.45 13.61
C SER A 349 12.26 25.32 13.60
N LEU A 350 11.49 25.16 14.69
CA LEU A 350 10.37 24.22 14.80
C LEU A 350 9.28 24.50 13.75
N LEU A 351 8.96 25.78 13.51
CA LEU A 351 7.98 26.16 12.48
C LEU A 351 8.47 25.76 11.08
N VAL A 352 9.73 26.06 10.75
CA VAL A 352 10.32 25.69 9.46
C VAL A 352 10.38 24.17 9.30
N ALA A 353 10.79 23.43 10.35
CA ALA A 353 10.78 21.98 10.36
C ALA A 353 9.37 21.40 10.14
N GLY A 354 8.36 21.96 10.81
CA GLY A 354 6.96 21.60 10.63
C GLY A 354 6.46 21.88 9.21
N ALA A 355 6.85 23.01 8.62
CA ALA A 355 6.50 23.35 7.24
C ALA A 355 7.11 22.37 6.23
N PHE A 356 8.40 22.02 6.38
CA PHE A 356 9.05 21.01 5.55
C PHE A 356 8.44 19.61 5.75
N THR A 357 8.10 19.25 6.98
CA THR A 357 7.47 17.95 7.30
C THR A 357 6.09 17.84 6.65
N TYR A 358 5.25 18.87 6.82
CA TYR A 358 3.93 18.96 6.22
C TYR A 358 4.00 18.89 4.69
N LEU A 359 4.88 19.68 4.09
CA LEU A 359 5.11 19.71 2.64
C LEU A 359 5.62 18.37 2.11
N SER A 360 6.50 17.70 2.86
CA SER A 360 6.98 16.37 2.50
C SER A 360 5.84 15.36 2.52
N PHE A 361 4.96 15.36 3.52
CA PHE A 361 3.80 14.46 3.54
C PHE A 361 2.84 14.69 2.37
N LEU A 362 2.60 15.94 1.98
CA LEU A 362 1.78 16.25 0.80
C LEU A 362 2.42 15.69 -0.49
N LEU A 363 3.69 16.03 -0.74
CA LEU A 363 4.39 15.64 -1.96
C LEU A 363 4.59 14.13 -2.04
N LEU A 364 5.02 13.49 -0.96
CA LEU A 364 5.23 12.05 -0.92
C LEU A 364 3.90 11.29 -1.02
N GLY A 365 2.84 11.82 -0.41
CA GLY A 365 1.51 11.23 -0.55
C GLY A 365 1.07 11.15 -2.00
N LYS A 366 1.33 12.20 -2.79
CA LYS A 366 0.96 12.23 -4.20
C LYS A 366 1.90 11.44 -5.13
N THR A 367 3.20 11.44 -4.85
CA THR A 367 4.22 10.88 -5.76
C THR A 367 4.47 9.40 -5.54
N ILE A 368 4.57 8.96 -4.28
CA ILE A 368 4.91 7.58 -3.90
C ILE A 368 3.77 6.88 -3.15
N GLY A 369 2.63 7.54 -2.95
CA GLY A 369 1.48 6.97 -2.23
C GLY A 369 1.70 6.89 -0.72
N PHE A 370 2.55 7.76 -0.14
CA PHE A 370 2.76 7.78 1.31
C PHE A 370 1.45 8.09 2.06
N THR A 371 1.09 7.22 3.00
CA THR A 371 -0.07 7.39 3.88
C THR A 371 0.39 7.68 5.31
N LEU A 372 -0.19 8.70 5.95
CA LEU A 372 0.07 9.03 7.34
C LEU A 372 -0.78 8.12 8.23
N THR A 373 -0.13 7.26 9.01
CA THR A 373 -0.76 6.36 9.99
C THR A 373 -0.74 6.95 11.40
N LEU A 374 -1.48 6.37 12.34
CA LEU A 374 -1.44 6.71 13.77
C LEU A 374 -0.03 6.58 14.34
N ALA A 375 0.66 5.50 13.99
CA ALA A 375 2.06 5.30 14.35
C ALA A 375 2.97 6.34 13.67
N GLY A 376 2.66 6.73 12.43
CA GLY A 376 3.32 7.86 11.75
C GLY A 376 3.12 9.19 12.49
N ILE A 377 1.93 9.46 13.03
CA ILE A 377 1.66 10.63 13.87
C ILE A 377 2.52 10.58 15.14
N ALA A 378 2.61 9.43 15.82
CA ALA A 378 3.48 9.28 16.98
C ALA A 378 4.95 9.58 16.62
N GLY A 379 5.42 9.13 15.45
CA GLY A 379 6.75 9.46 14.93
C GLY A 379 6.95 10.97 14.72
N ALA A 380 5.94 11.65 14.16
CA ALA A 380 5.96 13.10 14.00
C ALA A 380 6.01 13.83 15.35
N ILE A 381 5.26 13.36 16.35
CA ILE A 381 5.26 13.94 17.70
C ILE A 381 6.64 13.78 18.35
N VAL A 382 7.22 12.57 18.30
CA VAL A 382 8.57 12.30 18.83
C VAL A 382 9.62 13.20 18.15
N SER A 383 9.47 13.45 16.85
CA SER A 383 10.40 14.30 16.11
C SER A 383 10.45 15.76 16.58
N ILE A 384 9.39 16.27 17.21
CA ILE A 384 9.38 17.60 17.83
C ILE A 384 10.44 17.67 18.93
N GLY A 385 10.56 16.61 19.73
CA GLY A 385 11.56 16.49 20.79
C GLY A 385 12.98 16.35 20.26
N ILE A 386 13.18 15.54 19.21
CA ILE A 386 14.49 15.37 18.55
C ILE A 386 14.96 16.68 17.93
N THR A 387 14.10 17.36 17.17
CA THR A 387 14.36 18.71 16.64
C THR A 387 14.69 19.68 17.76
N ALA A 388 14.07 19.51 18.93
CA ALA A 388 14.34 20.33 20.09
C ALA A 388 15.70 20.12 20.72
N ASP A 389 16.15 18.87 20.80
CA ASP A 389 17.46 18.53 21.33
C ASP A 389 18.59 19.19 20.51
N SER A 390 18.47 19.19 19.18
CA SER A 390 19.47 19.76 18.28
C SER A 390 19.76 21.25 18.53
N PHE A 391 18.73 22.07 18.76
CA PHE A 391 18.97 23.48 19.10
C PHE A 391 19.41 23.69 20.56
N ILE A 392 18.97 22.84 21.50
CA ILE A 392 19.42 22.90 22.90
C ILE A 392 20.93 22.68 22.96
N VAL A 393 21.43 21.63 22.31
CA VAL A 393 22.87 21.31 22.24
C VAL A 393 23.66 22.49 21.65
N TYR A 394 23.13 23.12 20.60
CA TYR A 394 23.81 24.27 19.99
C TYR A 394 23.82 25.49 20.92
N PHE A 395 22.70 25.79 21.58
CA PHE A 395 22.56 26.96 22.43
C PHE A 395 23.38 26.84 23.71
N GLU A 396 23.39 25.68 24.35
CA GLU A 396 24.24 25.46 25.52
C GLU A 396 25.72 25.60 25.16
N ARG A 397 26.14 25.09 23.99
CA ARG A 397 27.52 25.30 23.54
C ARG A 397 27.84 26.76 23.26
N ILE A 398 26.89 27.57 22.79
CA ILE A 398 27.08 29.02 22.66
C ILE A 398 27.19 29.67 24.04
N ARG A 399 26.33 29.31 24.99
CA ARG A 399 26.33 29.85 26.36
C ARG A 399 27.63 29.52 27.09
N ASP A 400 28.18 28.33 26.92
CA ASP A 400 29.51 27.96 27.44
C ASP A 400 30.61 28.88 26.94
N GLU A 401 30.65 29.14 25.63
CA GLU A 401 31.67 30.01 25.03
C GLU A 401 31.53 31.47 25.47
N VAL A 402 30.30 31.94 25.70
CA VAL A 402 30.07 33.28 26.27
C VAL A 402 30.46 33.32 27.75
N ARG A 403 30.24 32.23 28.52
CA ARG A 403 30.72 32.11 29.91
C ARG A 403 32.24 32.17 30.00
N GLU A 404 32.95 31.62 29.01
CA GLU A 404 34.40 31.73 28.85
C GLU A 404 34.88 33.14 28.40
N GLY A 405 33.97 34.12 28.30
CA GLY A 405 34.29 35.52 28.00
C GLY A 405 34.34 35.86 26.51
N ARG A 406 33.96 34.95 25.60
CA ARG A 406 33.94 35.24 24.17
C ARG A 406 32.74 36.12 23.82
N SER A 407 32.94 37.02 22.84
CA SER A 407 31.82 37.77 22.26
C SER A 407 30.80 36.84 21.61
N LEU A 408 29.51 37.20 21.65
CA LEU A 408 28.44 36.38 21.07
C LEU A 408 28.71 36.01 19.60
N ARG A 409 29.22 36.96 18.81
CA ARG A 409 29.60 36.71 17.41
C ARG A 409 30.65 35.60 17.27
N SER A 410 31.66 35.58 18.14
CA SER A 410 32.70 34.56 18.14
C SER A 410 32.20 33.23 18.73
N ALA A 411 31.37 33.31 19.77
CA ALA A 411 30.78 32.16 20.44
C ALA A 411 29.88 31.35 19.50
N VAL A 412 29.12 32.01 18.61
CA VAL A 412 28.27 31.35 17.61
C VAL A 412 29.06 30.49 16.62
N GLU A 413 30.20 30.98 16.13
CA GLU A 413 31.02 30.24 15.17
C GLU A 413 31.86 29.15 15.87
N THR A 414 32.40 29.43 17.05
CA THR A 414 33.22 28.46 17.81
C THR A 414 32.36 27.36 18.43
N GLY A 415 31.18 27.71 18.94
CA GLY A 415 30.20 26.76 19.48
C GLY A 415 29.68 25.81 18.41
N TRP A 416 29.44 26.32 17.20
CA TRP A 416 28.98 25.51 16.06
C TRP A 416 29.92 24.37 15.70
N ALA A 417 31.24 24.61 15.75
CA ALA A 417 32.23 23.61 15.37
C ALA A 417 32.13 22.31 16.20
N ARG A 418 31.78 22.43 17.49
CA ARG A 418 31.54 21.28 18.38
C ARG A 418 30.09 20.79 18.31
N ALA A 419 29.12 21.71 18.37
CA ALA A 419 27.69 21.35 18.35
C ALA A 419 27.31 20.54 17.11
N ARG A 420 27.81 20.94 15.92
CA ARG A 420 27.51 20.22 14.67
C ARG A 420 27.92 18.75 14.70
N ARG A 421 29.01 18.40 15.41
CA ARG A 421 29.48 17.01 15.49
C ARG A 421 28.54 16.19 16.38
N THR A 422 28.13 16.76 17.51
CA THR A 422 27.20 16.10 18.43
C THR A 422 25.84 15.89 17.78
N ILE A 423 25.30 16.92 17.13
CA ILE A 423 24.00 16.86 16.44
C ILE A 423 24.03 15.80 15.33
N LEU A 424 25.05 15.85 14.44
CA LEU A 424 25.17 14.85 13.38
C LEU A 424 25.28 13.42 13.91
N VAL A 425 26.00 13.19 15.02
CA VAL A 425 26.13 11.86 15.60
C VAL A 425 24.81 11.38 16.20
N ALA A 426 24.12 12.24 16.96
CA ALA A 426 22.83 11.90 17.57
C ALA A 426 21.76 11.59 16.51
N ASP A 427 21.62 12.44 15.50
CA ASP A 427 20.65 12.25 14.42
C ASP A 427 20.97 11.04 13.54
N PHE A 428 22.25 10.75 13.31
CA PHE A 428 22.63 9.57 12.55
C PHE A 428 22.25 8.27 13.26
N VAL A 429 22.33 8.22 14.61
CA VAL A 429 21.82 7.09 15.40
C VAL A 429 20.30 6.94 15.21
N SER A 430 19.56 8.04 15.26
CA SER A 430 18.11 8.05 15.01
C SER A 430 17.75 7.60 13.59
N ILE A 431 18.51 8.02 12.58
CA ILE A 431 18.33 7.60 11.18
C ILE A 431 18.62 6.09 11.03
N ILE A 432 19.69 5.57 11.63
CA ILE A 432 19.98 4.12 11.60
C ILE A 432 18.83 3.35 12.24
N ALA A 433 18.35 3.78 13.42
CA ALA A 433 17.22 3.15 14.08
C ALA A 433 15.96 3.16 13.20
N ALA A 434 15.65 4.29 12.56
CA ALA A 434 14.55 4.41 11.62
C ALA A 434 14.71 3.47 10.41
N VAL A 435 15.91 3.36 9.82
CA VAL A 435 16.19 2.46 8.69
C VAL A 435 15.99 1.01 9.11
N LEU A 436 16.53 0.59 10.26
CA LEU A 436 16.37 -0.77 10.76
C LEU A 436 14.87 -1.08 11.00
N LEU A 437 14.15 -0.21 11.71
CA LEU A 437 12.73 -0.40 11.93
C LEU A 437 11.93 -0.43 10.62
N TYR A 438 12.30 0.37 9.62
CA TYR A 438 11.60 0.40 8.34
C TYR A 438 11.73 -0.92 7.56
N PHE A 439 12.89 -1.58 7.59
CA PHE A 439 13.12 -2.83 6.88
C PHE A 439 12.67 -4.08 7.64
N PHE A 440 12.75 -4.07 8.97
CA PHE A 440 12.45 -5.23 9.79
C PHE A 440 11.04 -5.23 10.39
N ALA A 441 10.38 -4.07 10.52
CA ALA A 441 9.04 -3.99 11.11
C ALA A 441 7.92 -4.13 10.08
N VAL A 442 6.74 -4.50 10.59
CA VAL A 442 5.53 -4.80 9.80
C VAL A 442 4.43 -3.80 10.15
N GLY A 443 3.63 -3.39 9.16
CA GLY A 443 2.43 -2.58 9.37
C GLY A 443 2.72 -1.18 9.92
N GLY A 444 1.98 -0.76 10.95
CA GLY A 444 2.05 0.60 11.49
C GLY A 444 3.44 1.04 11.95
N VAL A 445 4.26 0.13 12.49
CA VAL A 445 5.62 0.45 12.98
C VAL A 445 6.53 0.96 11.85
N ARG A 446 6.33 0.48 10.62
CA ARG A 446 7.07 0.96 9.45
C ARG A 446 6.71 2.42 9.13
N GLY A 447 5.46 2.81 9.33
CA GLY A 447 5.00 4.20 9.22
C GLY A 447 5.62 5.11 10.28
N PHE A 448 5.71 4.66 11.53
CA PHE A 448 6.46 5.37 12.59
C PHE A 448 7.91 5.60 12.19
N ALA A 449 8.60 4.54 11.76
CA ALA A 449 10.00 4.57 11.38
C ALA A 449 10.26 5.53 10.19
N PHE A 450 9.41 5.48 9.18
CA PHE A 450 9.50 6.38 8.03
C PHE A 450 9.38 7.85 8.44
N THR A 451 8.35 8.19 9.22
CA THR A 451 8.15 9.57 9.68
C THR A 451 9.29 10.05 10.56
N LEU A 452 9.79 9.20 11.47
CA LEU A 452 10.94 9.52 12.31
C LEU A 452 12.20 9.79 11.48
N GLY A 453 12.50 8.92 10.50
CA GLY A 453 13.65 9.10 9.62
C GLY A 453 13.57 10.36 8.76
N LEU A 454 12.40 10.61 8.16
CA LEU A 454 12.16 11.80 7.33
C LEU A 454 12.28 13.09 8.15
N SER A 455 11.68 13.15 9.34
CA SER A 455 11.74 14.32 10.22
C SER A 455 13.14 14.58 10.76
N THR A 456 13.92 13.53 11.06
CA THR A 456 15.33 13.66 11.46
C THR A 456 16.18 14.23 10.33
N LEU A 457 15.94 13.82 9.07
CA LEU A 457 16.60 14.44 7.92
C LEU A 457 16.23 15.92 7.76
N ILE A 458 14.98 16.27 8.00
CA ILE A 458 14.51 17.66 7.98
C ILE A 458 15.18 18.47 9.10
N ASP A 459 15.33 17.91 10.30
CA ASP A 459 16.03 18.59 11.40
C ASP A 459 17.47 18.96 11.01
N LEU A 460 18.22 18.03 10.43
CA LEU A 460 19.57 18.31 9.91
C LEU A 460 19.57 19.45 8.88
N ILE A 461 18.60 19.50 7.97
CA ILE A 461 18.47 20.61 7.02
C ILE A 461 18.22 21.92 7.77
N VAL A 462 17.27 21.94 8.70
CA VAL A 462 16.89 23.13 9.45
C VAL A 462 18.04 23.64 10.31
N VAL A 463 18.75 22.78 11.03
CA VAL A 463 19.86 23.18 11.90
C VAL A 463 20.97 23.86 11.10
N PHE A 464 21.33 23.32 9.94
CA PHE A 464 22.42 23.83 9.11
C PHE A 464 22.03 25.05 8.27
N PHE A 465 20.81 25.07 7.72
CA PHE A 465 20.38 26.10 6.75
C PHE A 465 19.50 27.20 7.36
N PHE A 466 18.91 26.97 8.53
CA PHE A 466 18.14 27.97 9.27
C PHE A 466 18.78 28.34 10.60
N THR A 467 18.95 27.39 11.53
CA THR A 467 19.30 27.68 12.93
C THR A 467 20.67 28.34 13.03
N LYS A 468 21.72 27.77 12.42
CA LYS A 468 23.06 28.36 12.42
C LYS A 468 23.10 29.73 11.73
N PRO A 469 22.58 29.91 10.50
CA PRO A 469 22.54 31.22 9.86
C PRO A 469 21.77 32.28 10.64
N MET A 470 20.61 31.92 11.19
CA MET A 470 19.78 32.80 12.00
C MET A 470 20.53 33.22 13.27
N MET A 471 21.18 32.26 13.94
CA MET A 471 22.01 32.55 15.11
C MET A 471 23.22 33.44 14.78
N THR A 472 23.78 33.30 13.58
CA THR A 472 24.86 34.18 13.07
C THR A 472 24.37 35.62 12.88
N LEU A 473 23.11 35.84 12.48
CA LEU A 473 22.50 37.17 12.40
C LEU A 473 22.21 37.74 13.78
N VAL A 474 21.65 36.92 14.67
CA VAL A 474 21.40 37.27 16.08
C VAL A 474 22.69 37.72 16.77
N GLY A 475 23.81 37.01 16.56
CA GLY A 475 25.10 37.39 17.12
C GLY A 475 25.68 38.71 16.59
N ARG A 476 25.19 39.22 15.45
CA ARG A 476 25.53 40.54 14.90
C ARG A 476 24.59 41.65 15.37
N SER A 477 23.46 41.31 15.98
CA SER A 477 22.47 42.30 16.41
C SER A 477 22.92 43.06 17.65
N LYS A 478 22.70 44.38 17.66
CA LYS A 478 22.99 45.23 18.83
C LYS A 478 22.15 44.86 20.04
N PHE A 479 20.90 44.40 19.84
CA PHE A 479 19.99 44.03 20.92
C PHE A 479 20.51 42.83 21.72
N TYR A 480 20.96 41.76 21.05
CA TYR A 480 21.47 40.57 21.74
C TYR A 480 22.85 40.77 22.37
N ASN A 481 23.61 41.75 21.88
CA ASN A 481 24.87 42.16 22.49
C ASN A 481 24.70 43.22 23.60
N SER A 482 23.49 43.72 23.85
CA SER A 482 23.22 44.81 24.82
C SER A 482 23.31 44.37 26.29
N GLY A 483 23.47 43.07 26.58
CA GLY A 483 23.50 42.54 27.93
C GLY A 483 22.13 42.54 28.65
N SER A 484 21.03 42.80 27.95
CA SER A 484 19.68 42.75 28.53
C SER A 484 19.33 41.34 29.02
N ALA A 485 18.70 41.25 30.19
CA ALA A 485 18.25 39.99 30.79
C ALA A 485 17.23 39.23 29.90
N ILE A 486 16.51 39.93 29.02
CA ILE A 486 15.50 39.35 28.13
C ILE A 486 16.17 38.50 27.02
N THR A 487 17.44 38.76 26.70
CA THR A 487 18.15 38.07 25.61
C THR A 487 18.53 36.63 25.94
N GLY A 488 18.59 36.26 27.24
CA GLY A 488 19.06 34.95 27.70
C GLY A 488 20.59 34.77 27.70
N ILE A 489 21.35 35.80 27.33
CA ILE A 489 22.83 35.78 27.20
C ILE A 489 23.50 36.88 28.05
N SER A 490 22.77 37.55 28.94
CA SER A 490 23.36 38.51 29.87
C SER A 490 24.26 37.81 30.89
N ARG A 491 25.28 38.51 31.42
CA ARG A 491 26.15 38.00 32.50
C ARG A 491 25.34 37.42 33.66
N LYS A 492 24.31 38.17 34.10
CA LYS A 492 23.36 37.75 35.14
C LYS A 492 22.57 36.48 34.78
N SER A 493 22.16 36.31 33.52
CA SER A 493 21.46 35.08 33.06
C SER A 493 22.38 33.88 32.84
N LEU A 494 23.69 34.11 32.75
CA LEU A 494 24.71 33.08 32.59
C LEU A 494 25.33 32.63 33.92
N GLY A 495 24.95 33.28 35.03
CA GLY A 495 25.48 32.99 36.37
C GLY A 495 26.86 33.57 36.63
N LEU A 496 27.31 34.53 35.82
CA LEU A 496 28.54 35.28 36.05
C LEU A 496 28.21 36.48 36.96
N GLU A 497 28.96 36.65 38.05
CA GLU A 497 28.86 37.84 38.90
C GLU A 497 29.17 39.11 38.08
N ALA A 498 28.53 40.22 38.47
CA ALA A 498 28.43 41.46 37.69
C ALA A 498 29.79 42.08 37.34
#